data_AF-A0A1Q8LGB7-F1
#
_entry.id   AF-A0A1Q8LGB7-F1
#
_cell.length_a   1.000
_cell.length_b   1.000
_cell.length_c   1.000
_cell.angle_alpha   90.00
_cell.angle_beta   90.00
_cell.angle_gamma   90.00
#
_symmetry.space_group_name_H-M   'P 1'
#
loop_
_entity.id
_entity.type
_entity.pdbx_description
1 polymer ?
#
loop_
_entity_poly.entity_id
_entity_poly.type
_entity_poly.pdbx_seq_one_letter_code
_entity_poly.pdbx_strand_id
1 'polypeptide(L)'
;MSSGSDDVARYRLSEADNERIFRDLIGPTRLSGYQRQDRPVVVVLMAQPGAGKSKFAGEIRDALRSDGGAVEIDSDLYKPFHPQYAHLMKTDDQLMAAATRADGRAWMGKAQDYVRESRLHAIFHETAQDPAESMRTLRDYRAAGYQVAVIALGVHESQSQQGVLHRYQEQVNDRGSGRLTVPANAERSYRGIADVAAAIDESGAADLVAVYRRTVDTTGPAYINRLASTGEWAGPPQFAEALEAERNRPLSADEVRNFQRVQDRLRVTLPEDLQPWLRDVDRLAQTVLATTEDSQARYRLWDAARRRGQAPEMEHPAAAVTQLQQRTVPSDEQTRLQQRRLRPR
;
A
#
# COMPACT_ATOMS: atom_id res chain seq x y z
N MET A 1 24.70 -25.36 -10.46
CA MET A 1 23.66 -24.37 -10.08
C MET A 1 23.99 -23.73 -8.72
N SER A 2 25.19 -23.15 -8.58
CA SER A 2 25.67 -22.51 -7.33
C SER A 2 25.94 -21.01 -7.48
N SER A 3 25.68 -20.42 -8.66
CA SER A 3 26.13 -19.06 -8.99
C SER A 3 25.21 -17.93 -8.53
N GLY A 4 23.90 -18.19 -8.33
CA GLY A 4 22.93 -17.12 -8.07
C GLY A 4 23.00 -16.47 -6.68
N SER A 5 23.40 -17.22 -5.64
CA SER A 5 23.52 -16.68 -4.27
C SER A 5 24.80 -15.88 -4.07
N ASP A 6 25.93 -16.38 -4.60
CA ASP A 6 27.22 -15.70 -4.54
C ASP A 6 27.21 -14.40 -5.34
N ASP A 7 26.49 -14.38 -6.47
CA ASP A 7 26.34 -13.18 -7.31
C ASP A 7 25.42 -12.11 -6.70
N VAL A 8 24.53 -12.45 -5.77
CA VAL A 8 23.73 -11.47 -5.01
C VAL A 8 24.56 -10.92 -3.84
N ALA A 9 25.28 -11.80 -3.13
CA ALA A 9 26.07 -11.43 -1.96
C ALA A 9 27.16 -10.40 -2.30
N ARG A 10 27.79 -10.49 -3.48
CA ARG A 10 28.82 -9.54 -3.94
C ARG A 10 28.34 -8.08 -4.05
N TYR A 11 27.03 -7.86 -4.19
CA TYR A 11 26.46 -6.53 -4.33
C TYR A 11 25.95 -5.95 -3.02
N ARG A 12 25.90 -6.73 -1.94
CA ARG A 12 25.42 -6.26 -0.65
C ARG A 12 26.38 -5.21 -0.09
N LEU A 13 25.84 -4.08 0.35
CA LEU A 13 26.66 -3.04 0.95
C LEU A 13 27.18 -3.45 2.32
N SER A 14 28.33 -2.88 2.69
CA SER A 14 28.75 -2.84 4.09
C SER A 14 27.73 -2.04 4.91
N GLU A 15 27.61 -2.33 6.20
CA GLU A 15 26.72 -1.57 7.08
C GLU A 15 27.09 -0.07 7.09
N ALA A 16 28.39 0.23 7.09
CA ALA A 16 28.90 1.60 7.04
C ALA A 16 28.51 2.33 5.74
N ASP A 17 28.58 1.67 4.58
CA ASP A 17 28.15 2.27 3.30
C ASP A 17 26.64 2.42 3.22
N ASN A 18 25.89 1.42 3.70
CA ASN A 18 24.43 1.50 3.77
C ASN A 18 24.00 2.70 4.63
N GLU A 19 24.59 2.86 5.81
CA GLU A 19 24.33 3.98 6.71
C GLU A 19 24.73 5.33 6.10
N ARG A 20 25.92 5.41 5.51
CA ARG A 20 26.41 6.62 4.85
C ARG A 20 25.47 7.06 3.72
N ILE A 21 25.04 6.14 2.86
CA ILE A 21 24.09 6.45 1.78
C ILE A 21 22.75 6.89 2.35
N PHE A 22 22.27 6.26 3.42
CA PHE A 22 21.03 6.66 4.06
C PHE A 22 21.10 8.11 4.55
N ARG A 23 22.11 8.43 5.37
CA ARG A 23 22.26 9.74 6.00
C ARG A 23 22.60 10.83 5.00
N ASP A 24 23.50 10.57 4.06
CA ASP A 24 24.07 11.62 3.22
C ASP A 24 23.29 11.83 1.92
N LEU A 25 22.52 10.83 1.45
CA LEU A 25 21.77 10.89 0.19
C LEU A 25 20.27 10.72 0.38
N ILE A 26 19.82 9.62 0.98
CA ILE A 26 18.38 9.29 1.06
C ILE A 26 17.65 10.27 1.97
N GLY A 27 18.15 10.51 3.19
CA GLY A 27 17.55 11.43 4.15
C GLY A 27 17.32 12.82 3.57
N PRO A 28 18.37 13.51 3.09
CA PRO A 28 18.24 14.84 2.49
C PRO A 28 17.33 14.87 1.26
N THR A 29 17.33 13.82 0.43
CA THR A 29 16.59 13.82 -0.85
C THR A 29 15.12 13.41 -0.68
N ARG A 30 14.81 12.52 0.26
CA ARG A 30 13.50 11.86 0.37
C ARG A 30 12.74 12.16 1.66
N LEU A 31 13.43 12.53 2.73
CA LEU A 31 12.85 12.66 4.07
C LEU A 31 12.87 14.11 4.60
N SER A 32 13.41 15.05 3.83
CA SER A 32 13.48 16.47 4.20
C SER A 32 12.34 17.29 3.59
N GLY A 33 12.10 18.51 4.11
CA GLY A 33 11.06 19.42 3.60
C GLY A 33 9.66 19.22 4.18
N TYR A 34 9.52 18.34 5.18
CA TYR A 34 8.26 18.07 5.89
C TYR A 34 8.24 18.71 7.27
N GLN A 35 7.05 19.04 7.76
CA GLN A 35 6.89 19.70 9.06
C GLN A 35 6.54 18.69 10.16
N ARG A 36 7.10 18.91 11.35
CA ARG A 36 6.80 18.14 12.55
C ARG A 36 5.34 18.32 12.96
N GLN A 37 4.71 17.23 13.39
CA GLN A 37 3.32 17.21 13.78
C GLN A 37 3.14 16.86 15.25
N ASP A 38 2.21 17.57 15.90
CA ASP A 38 1.78 17.23 17.26
C ASP A 38 1.00 15.92 17.27
N ARG A 39 0.21 15.68 16.21
CA ARG A 39 -0.61 14.47 16.00
C ARG A 39 -0.30 13.88 14.62
N PRO A 40 0.85 13.19 14.46
CA PRO A 40 1.23 12.64 13.18
C PRO A 40 0.27 11.50 12.79
N VAL A 41 0.13 11.31 11.49
CA VAL A 41 -0.73 10.29 10.86
C VAL A 41 0.15 9.44 9.97
N VAL A 42 0.00 8.13 10.06
CA VAL A 42 0.54 7.19 9.08
C VAL A 42 -0.62 6.58 8.30
N VAL A 43 -0.54 6.67 6.98
CA VAL A 43 -1.48 6.02 6.07
C VAL A 43 -0.76 4.84 5.45
N VAL A 44 -1.11 3.64 5.87
CA VAL A 44 -0.60 2.38 5.32
C VAL A 44 -1.44 2.01 4.11
N LEU A 45 -0.88 2.22 2.92
CA LEU A 45 -1.49 1.82 1.65
C LEU A 45 -1.13 0.37 1.33
N MET A 46 -2.08 -0.50 1.61
CA MET A 46 -1.92 -1.94 1.51
C MET A 46 -2.49 -2.45 0.20
N ALA A 47 -1.61 -2.85 -0.72
CA ALA A 47 -2.03 -3.48 -1.96
C ALA A 47 -0.91 -4.29 -2.58
N GLN A 48 -1.28 -5.35 -3.30
CA GLN A 48 -0.34 -6.17 -4.04
C GLN A 48 0.26 -5.37 -5.22
N PRO A 49 1.44 -5.78 -5.73
CA PRO A 49 2.02 -5.18 -6.93
C PRO A 49 1.03 -5.13 -8.10
N GLY A 50 0.98 -4.00 -8.81
CA GLY A 50 0.09 -3.80 -9.97
C GLY A 50 -1.36 -3.38 -9.64
N ALA A 51 -1.76 -3.37 -8.36
CA ALA A 51 -3.11 -2.96 -7.94
C ALA A 51 -3.41 -1.46 -8.11
N GLY A 52 -2.40 -0.59 -8.32
CA GLY A 52 -2.62 0.83 -8.63
C GLY A 52 -2.46 1.81 -7.45
N LYS A 53 -1.68 1.47 -6.42
CA LYS A 53 -1.43 2.30 -5.23
C LYS A 53 -1.00 3.74 -5.51
N SER A 54 -0.27 3.98 -6.61
CA SER A 54 0.33 5.28 -6.91
C SER A 54 -0.70 6.41 -7.05
N LYS A 55 -1.89 6.14 -7.60
CA LYS A 55 -2.96 7.15 -7.68
C LYS A 55 -3.42 7.53 -6.27
N PHE A 56 -3.75 6.55 -5.44
CA PHE A 56 -4.16 6.74 -4.05
C PHE A 56 -3.12 7.49 -3.22
N ALA A 57 -1.84 7.11 -3.35
CA ALA A 57 -0.75 7.81 -2.68
C ALA A 57 -0.66 9.29 -3.09
N GLY A 58 -0.87 9.59 -4.38
CA GLY A 58 -0.92 10.97 -4.87
C GLY A 58 -2.03 11.79 -4.24
N GLU A 59 -3.24 11.24 -4.19
CA GLU A 59 -4.39 11.89 -3.57
C GLU A 59 -4.19 12.16 -2.07
N ILE A 60 -3.66 11.18 -1.33
CA ILE A 60 -3.39 11.33 0.11
C ILE A 60 -2.28 12.36 0.35
N ARG A 61 -1.23 12.33 -0.46
CA ARG A 61 -0.13 13.31 -0.39
C ARG A 61 -0.64 14.72 -0.62
N ASP A 62 -1.53 14.90 -1.60
CA ASP A 62 -2.08 16.22 -1.92
C ASP A 62 -2.99 16.73 -0.80
N ALA A 63 -3.73 15.85 -0.13
CA ALA A 63 -4.53 16.18 1.05
C ALA A 63 -3.70 16.63 2.25
N LEU A 64 -2.54 16.00 2.46
CA LEU A 64 -1.63 16.32 3.56
C LEU A 64 -0.68 17.48 3.23
N ARG A 65 -0.67 17.98 1.99
CA ARG A 65 0.29 18.99 1.53
C ARG A 65 0.20 20.30 2.31
N SER A 66 -1.02 20.77 2.58
CA SER A 66 -1.24 22.01 3.36
C SER A 66 -0.99 21.83 4.86
N ASP A 67 -0.87 20.59 5.32
CA ASP A 67 -0.65 20.23 6.71
C ASP A 67 0.74 19.63 6.92
N GLY A 68 1.76 20.35 6.48
CA GLY A 68 3.17 19.97 6.66
C GLY A 68 3.69 18.87 5.72
N GLY A 69 2.83 18.28 4.88
CA GLY A 69 3.18 17.24 3.91
C GLY A 69 3.39 15.86 4.56
N ALA A 70 3.51 14.83 3.71
CA ALA A 70 3.75 13.45 4.15
C ALA A 70 4.91 12.78 3.42
N VAL A 71 5.74 12.08 4.18
CA VAL A 71 6.86 11.29 3.66
C VAL A 71 6.32 10.02 3.02
N GLU A 72 6.66 9.76 1.76
CA GLU A 72 6.37 8.46 1.13
C GLU A 72 7.45 7.43 1.49
N ILE A 73 7.03 6.31 2.04
CA ILE A 73 7.90 5.22 2.48
C ILE A 73 7.66 3.99 1.60
N ASP A 74 8.65 3.67 0.77
CA ASP A 74 8.68 2.48 -0.08
C ASP A 74 10.14 2.14 -0.40
N SER A 75 10.54 0.88 -0.19
CA SER A 75 11.86 0.38 -0.56
C SER A 75 12.26 0.70 -2.02
N ASP A 76 11.29 0.72 -2.95
CA ASP A 76 11.55 1.01 -4.36
C ASP A 76 11.94 2.48 -4.62
N LEU A 77 11.65 3.40 -3.69
CA LEU A 77 12.12 4.80 -3.76
C LEU A 77 13.60 4.92 -3.38
N TYR A 78 14.13 3.95 -2.64
CA TYR A 78 15.50 3.97 -2.08
C TYR A 78 16.49 3.12 -2.88
N LYS A 79 16.02 2.05 -3.53
CA LYS A 79 16.89 1.20 -4.39
C LYS A 79 17.72 1.98 -5.43
N PRO A 80 17.22 3.06 -6.07
CA PRO A 80 18.02 3.84 -7.01
C PRO A 80 19.28 4.49 -6.42
N PHE A 81 19.38 4.63 -5.10
CA PHE A 81 20.57 5.13 -4.42
C PHE A 81 21.67 4.07 -4.25
N HIS A 82 21.37 2.80 -4.55
CA HIS A 82 22.37 1.75 -4.54
C HIS A 82 23.38 1.96 -5.69
N PRO A 83 24.71 1.95 -5.44
CA PRO A 83 25.72 2.28 -6.46
C PRO A 83 25.65 1.43 -7.73
N GLN A 84 25.19 0.18 -7.59
CA GLN A 84 25.08 -0.78 -8.70
C GLN A 84 23.70 -0.79 -9.37
N TYR A 85 22.71 -0.01 -8.88
CA TYR A 85 21.34 -0.07 -9.37
C TYR A 85 21.23 0.21 -10.86
N ALA A 86 21.83 1.32 -11.34
CA ALA A 86 21.74 1.72 -12.73
C ALA A 86 22.42 0.72 -13.69
N HIS A 87 23.56 0.16 -13.27
CA HIS A 87 24.26 -0.88 -14.04
C HIS A 87 23.40 -2.14 -14.13
N LEU A 88 22.96 -2.68 -12.99
CA LEU A 88 22.18 -3.92 -12.94
C LEU A 88 20.83 -3.78 -13.65
N MET A 89 20.13 -2.65 -13.51
CA MET A 89 18.87 -2.42 -14.23
C MET A 89 19.03 -2.53 -15.77
N LYS A 90 20.20 -2.15 -16.29
CA LYS A 90 20.49 -2.21 -17.73
C LYS A 90 20.92 -3.60 -18.19
N THR A 91 21.57 -4.37 -17.33
CA THR A 91 22.20 -5.65 -17.70
C THR A 91 21.37 -6.87 -17.31
N ASP A 92 20.74 -6.85 -16.14
CA ASP A 92 19.93 -7.94 -15.58
C ASP A 92 18.98 -7.37 -14.49
N ASP A 93 17.74 -7.11 -14.88
CA ASP A 93 16.71 -6.52 -14.01
C ASP A 93 16.30 -7.46 -12.86
N GLN A 94 16.39 -8.78 -13.07
CA GLN A 94 16.12 -9.78 -12.03
C GLN A 94 17.22 -9.77 -10.97
N LEU A 95 18.49 -9.77 -11.39
CA LEU A 95 19.63 -9.66 -10.50
C LEU A 95 19.62 -8.31 -9.76
N MET A 96 19.27 -7.20 -10.44
CA MET A 96 19.05 -5.91 -9.79
C MET A 96 18.05 -6.01 -8.65
N ALA A 97 16.89 -6.62 -8.90
CA ALA A 97 15.82 -6.75 -7.92
C ALA A 97 16.25 -7.60 -6.71
N ALA A 98 17.03 -8.66 -6.93
CA ALA A 98 17.57 -9.52 -5.88
C ALA A 98 18.68 -8.82 -5.08
N ALA A 99 19.68 -8.25 -5.77
CA ALA A 99 20.86 -7.61 -5.20
C ALA A 99 20.51 -6.41 -4.30
N THR A 100 19.56 -5.58 -4.72
CA THR A 100 19.22 -4.34 -3.99
C THR A 100 18.12 -4.53 -2.93
N ARG A 101 17.55 -5.74 -2.79
CA ARG A 101 16.42 -6.01 -1.89
C ARG A 101 16.78 -5.78 -0.42
N ALA A 102 17.93 -6.31 0.02
CA ALA A 102 18.34 -6.23 1.42
C ALA A 102 18.62 -4.78 1.85
N ASP A 103 19.44 -4.06 1.07
CA ASP A 103 19.75 -2.66 1.34
C ASP A 103 18.53 -1.74 1.23
N GLY A 104 17.66 -1.97 0.24
CA GLY A 104 16.40 -1.24 0.09
C GLY A 104 15.45 -1.44 1.28
N ARG A 105 15.39 -2.64 1.86
CA ARG A 105 14.61 -2.90 3.08
C ARG A 105 15.23 -2.26 4.32
N ALA A 106 16.56 -2.31 4.45
CA ALA A 106 17.27 -1.65 5.54
C ALA A 106 17.02 -0.13 5.53
N TRP A 107 17.13 0.51 4.37
CA TRP A 107 16.81 1.94 4.21
C TRP A 107 15.34 2.25 4.49
N MET A 108 14.41 1.36 4.11
CA MET A 108 13.01 1.53 4.46
C MET A 108 12.77 1.46 5.97
N GLY A 109 13.44 0.56 6.70
CA GLY A 109 13.43 0.53 8.16
C GLY A 109 13.91 1.86 8.76
N LYS A 110 15.10 2.32 8.34
CA LYS A 110 15.67 3.60 8.79
C LYS A 110 14.77 4.80 8.46
N ALA A 111 14.10 4.79 7.31
CA ALA A 111 13.16 5.85 6.94
C ALA A 111 11.92 5.87 7.86
N GLN A 112 11.41 4.70 8.25
CA GLN A 112 10.32 4.60 9.23
C GLN A 112 10.76 5.09 10.62
N ASP A 113 11.98 4.76 11.05
CA ASP A 113 12.54 5.26 12.31
C ASP A 113 12.65 6.78 12.30
N TYR A 114 13.28 7.35 11.26
CA TYR A 114 13.42 8.80 11.09
C TYR A 114 12.08 9.52 11.11
N VAL A 115 11.07 8.98 10.40
CA VAL A 115 9.71 9.54 10.37
C VAL A 115 9.10 9.56 11.76
N ARG A 116 9.17 8.44 12.49
CA ARG A 116 8.61 8.32 13.85
C ARG A 116 9.29 9.26 14.84
N GLU A 117 10.62 9.32 14.81
CA GLU A 117 11.41 10.20 15.67
C GLU A 117 11.14 11.69 15.38
N SER A 118 11.00 12.03 14.10
CA SER A 118 10.73 13.40 13.64
C SER A 118 9.24 13.78 13.72
N ARG A 119 8.36 12.82 14.06
CA ARG A 119 6.89 12.97 14.12
C ARG A 119 6.31 13.57 12.85
N LEU A 120 6.69 13.04 11.69
CA LEU A 120 6.18 13.47 10.39
C LEU A 120 4.96 12.64 9.99
N HIS A 121 4.04 13.21 9.21
CA HIS A 121 3.06 12.38 8.50
C HIS A 121 3.77 11.43 7.52
N ALA A 122 3.18 10.27 7.28
CA ALA A 122 3.73 9.31 6.35
C ALA A 122 2.67 8.56 5.54
N ILE A 123 3.05 8.20 4.32
CA ILE A 123 2.33 7.28 3.46
C ILE A 123 3.23 6.06 3.28
N PHE A 124 2.89 4.96 3.93
CA PHE A 124 3.67 3.73 3.90
C PHE A 124 3.07 2.75 2.88
N HIS A 125 3.84 2.42 1.85
CA HIS A 125 3.42 1.49 0.81
C HIS A 125 3.69 0.04 1.25
N GLU A 126 2.65 -0.62 1.77
CA GLU A 126 2.75 -2.00 2.25
C GLU A 126 2.27 -3.00 1.17
N THR A 127 2.99 -4.12 1.07
CA THR A 127 2.62 -5.28 0.23
C THR A 127 2.24 -6.50 1.04
N ALA A 128 2.43 -6.47 2.36
CA ALA A 128 2.08 -7.50 3.33
C ALA A 128 2.63 -8.89 3.01
N GLN A 129 3.85 -8.96 2.44
CA GLN A 129 4.53 -10.24 2.19
C GLN A 129 4.85 -11.00 3.48
N ASP A 130 4.98 -10.30 4.61
CA ASP A 130 5.08 -10.84 5.95
C ASP A 130 3.99 -10.16 6.83
N PRO A 131 2.87 -10.86 7.09
CA PRO A 131 1.81 -10.32 7.93
C PRO A 131 2.26 -9.98 9.35
N ALA A 132 3.17 -10.76 9.93
CA ALA A 132 3.66 -10.51 11.28
C ALA A 132 4.52 -9.24 11.34
N GLU A 133 5.36 -9.00 10.31
CA GLU A 133 6.09 -7.74 10.14
C GLU A 133 5.14 -6.56 9.97
N SER A 134 4.12 -6.71 9.12
CA SER A 134 3.12 -5.66 8.88
C SER A 134 2.40 -5.27 10.19
N MET A 135 1.97 -6.25 10.98
CA MET A 135 1.32 -6.01 12.27
C MET A 135 2.29 -5.43 13.31
N ARG A 136 3.59 -5.77 13.27
CA ARG A 136 4.60 -5.11 14.10
C ARG A 136 4.69 -3.63 13.73
N THR A 137 4.81 -3.30 12.45
CA THR A 137 4.86 -1.91 11.95
C THR A 137 3.66 -1.08 12.42
N LEU A 138 2.44 -1.61 12.38
CA LEU A 138 1.26 -0.90 12.88
C LEU A 138 1.36 -0.57 14.38
N ARG A 139 1.75 -1.56 15.20
CA ARG A 139 1.95 -1.37 16.65
C ARG A 139 3.05 -0.35 16.93
N ASP A 140 4.11 -0.40 16.16
CA ASP A 140 5.28 0.46 16.23
C ASP A 140 4.95 1.94 15.98
N TYR A 141 4.10 2.24 14.99
CA TYR A 141 3.58 3.58 14.75
C TYR A 141 2.65 4.03 15.88
N ARG A 142 1.73 3.17 16.32
CA ARG A 142 0.83 3.48 17.42
C ARG A 142 1.60 3.78 18.71
N ALA A 143 2.63 3.00 19.04
CA ALA A 143 3.49 3.21 20.20
C ALA A 143 4.25 4.55 20.11
N ALA A 144 4.57 5.03 18.91
CA ALA A 144 5.13 6.35 18.67
C ALA A 144 4.09 7.51 18.73
N GLY A 145 2.83 7.20 19.04
CA GLY A 145 1.73 8.16 19.19
C GLY A 145 1.16 8.65 17.87
N TYR A 146 1.24 7.83 16.82
CA TYR A 146 0.60 8.10 15.53
C TYR A 146 -0.87 7.72 15.54
N GLN A 147 -1.66 8.45 14.76
CA GLN A 147 -2.93 7.94 14.27
C GLN A 147 -2.67 7.04 13.05
N VAL A 148 -3.19 5.82 13.09
CA VAL A 148 -2.91 4.77 12.10
C VAL A 148 -4.14 4.57 11.21
N ALA A 149 -4.02 4.92 9.94
CA ALA A 149 -4.99 4.61 8.90
C ALA A 149 -4.48 3.47 8.04
N VAL A 150 -5.28 2.44 7.82
CA VAL A 150 -4.97 1.36 6.88
C VAL A 150 -5.96 1.39 5.73
N ILE A 151 -5.45 1.65 4.52
CA ILE A 151 -6.25 1.70 3.30
C ILE A 151 -5.81 0.53 2.42
N ALA A 152 -6.69 -0.46 2.25
CA ALA A 152 -6.48 -1.58 1.36
C ALA A 152 -7.15 -1.36 0.00
N LEU A 153 -6.51 -1.83 -1.08
CA LEU A 153 -7.15 -1.87 -2.40
C LEU A 153 -7.72 -3.28 -2.66
N GLY A 154 -9.05 -3.38 -2.77
CA GLY A 154 -9.79 -4.59 -3.12
C GLY A 154 -9.71 -4.89 -4.61
N VAL A 155 -8.53 -5.18 -5.12
CA VAL A 155 -8.31 -5.41 -6.55
C VAL A 155 -8.17 -6.89 -6.81
N HIS A 156 -9.01 -7.44 -7.71
CA HIS A 156 -8.93 -8.83 -8.15
C HIS A 156 -7.52 -9.17 -8.67
N GLU A 157 -7.08 -10.41 -8.45
CA GLU A 157 -5.75 -10.87 -8.84
C GLU A 157 -5.44 -10.61 -10.32
N SER A 158 -6.36 -10.94 -11.23
CA SER A 158 -6.19 -10.73 -12.68
C SER A 158 -5.86 -9.27 -13.04
N GLN A 159 -6.54 -8.30 -12.40
CA GLN A 159 -6.33 -6.88 -12.66
C GLN A 159 -4.96 -6.42 -12.16
N SER A 160 -4.51 -6.94 -11.03
CA SER A 160 -3.19 -6.62 -10.47
C SER A 160 -2.05 -7.27 -11.27
N GLN A 161 -2.21 -8.52 -11.70
CA GLN A 161 -1.23 -9.20 -12.57
C GLN A 161 -1.14 -8.53 -13.95
N GLN A 162 -2.28 -8.15 -14.55
CA GLN A 162 -2.28 -7.30 -15.76
C GLN A 162 -1.54 -5.99 -15.51
N GLY A 163 -1.75 -5.35 -14.36
CA GLY A 163 -1.06 -4.13 -13.97
C GLY A 163 0.46 -4.29 -13.87
N VAL A 164 0.95 -5.44 -13.41
CA VAL A 164 2.38 -5.77 -13.39
C VAL A 164 2.93 -5.85 -14.81
N LEU A 165 2.30 -6.63 -15.69
CA LEU A 165 2.70 -6.79 -17.08
C LEU A 165 2.65 -5.46 -17.84
N HIS A 166 1.57 -4.69 -17.67
CA HIS A 166 1.41 -3.37 -18.26
C HIS A 166 2.52 -2.41 -17.83
N ARG A 167 2.80 -2.31 -16.53
CA ARG A 167 3.86 -1.44 -16.02
C ARG A 167 5.24 -1.86 -16.55
N TYR A 168 5.52 -3.17 -16.58
CA TYR A 168 6.76 -3.68 -17.14
C TYR A 168 6.92 -3.26 -18.60
N GLN A 169 5.89 -3.48 -19.42
CA GLN A 169 5.93 -3.14 -20.83
C GLN A 169 6.11 -1.63 -21.07
N GLU A 170 5.45 -0.77 -20.29
CA GLU A 170 5.66 0.69 -20.38
C GLU A 170 7.11 1.06 -20.05
N GLN A 171 7.70 0.44 -19.02
CA GLN A 171 9.10 0.71 -18.68
C GLN A 171 10.08 0.25 -19.77
N VAL A 172 9.83 -0.91 -20.36
CA VAL A 172 10.60 -1.40 -21.52
C VAL A 172 10.48 -0.44 -22.69
N ASN A 173 9.27 0.04 -23.00
CA ASN A 173 9.05 1.01 -24.08
C ASN A 173 9.79 2.34 -23.82
N ASP A 174 9.73 2.85 -22.59
CA ASP A 174 10.29 4.16 -22.23
C ASP A 174 11.81 4.14 -22.06
N ARG A 175 12.38 3.03 -21.57
CA ARG A 175 13.77 2.97 -21.06
C ARG A 175 14.60 1.82 -21.64
N GLY A 176 14.01 0.97 -22.48
CA GLY A 176 14.61 -0.27 -22.97
C GLY A 176 14.74 -1.39 -21.93
N SER A 177 14.31 -1.15 -20.69
CA SER A 177 14.35 -2.11 -19.58
C SER A 177 13.21 -1.81 -18.59
N GLY A 178 12.65 -2.85 -17.98
CA GLY A 178 11.57 -2.74 -17.00
C GLY A 178 11.80 -3.68 -15.82
N ARG A 179 11.20 -3.38 -14.67
CA ARG A 179 11.29 -4.23 -13.48
C ARG A 179 10.07 -5.15 -13.41
N LEU A 180 10.26 -6.41 -13.73
CA LEU A 180 9.20 -7.40 -13.60
C LEU A 180 9.06 -7.85 -12.14
N THR A 181 7.84 -7.85 -11.62
CA THR A 181 7.57 -8.38 -10.27
C THR A 181 7.60 -9.90 -10.33
N VAL A 182 8.35 -10.54 -9.43
CA VAL A 182 8.35 -12.00 -9.28
C VAL A 182 6.94 -12.50 -8.91
N PRO A 183 6.33 -13.43 -9.66
CA PRO A 183 4.96 -13.88 -9.43
C PRO A 183 4.70 -14.39 -7.99
N ALA A 184 5.61 -15.20 -7.44
CA ALA A 184 5.50 -15.70 -6.07
C ALA A 184 5.47 -14.59 -5.00
N ASN A 185 6.11 -13.44 -5.26
CA ASN A 185 6.02 -12.28 -4.35
C ASN A 185 4.67 -11.58 -4.48
N ALA A 186 4.11 -11.49 -5.68
CA ALA A 186 2.77 -10.92 -5.89
C ALA A 186 1.69 -11.79 -5.24
N GLU A 187 1.77 -13.12 -5.39
CA GLU A 187 0.88 -14.08 -4.74
C GLU A 187 0.96 -14.00 -3.21
N ARG A 188 2.19 -14.00 -2.66
CA ARG A 188 2.42 -13.84 -1.22
C ARG A 188 1.82 -12.53 -0.71
N SER A 189 1.97 -11.44 -1.47
CA SER A 189 1.35 -10.15 -1.15
C SER A 189 -0.18 -10.27 -1.16
N TYR A 190 -0.77 -10.89 -2.19
CA TYR A 190 -2.22 -11.02 -2.31
C TYR A 190 -2.83 -11.74 -1.09
N ARG A 191 -2.26 -12.86 -0.67
CA ARG A 191 -2.70 -13.61 0.52
C ARG A 191 -2.44 -12.82 1.81
N GLY A 192 -1.22 -12.33 2.00
CA GLY A 192 -0.83 -11.68 3.25
C GLY A 192 -1.61 -10.39 3.55
N ILE A 193 -2.11 -9.68 2.53
CA ILE A 193 -3.01 -8.54 2.74
C ILE A 193 -4.32 -8.96 3.43
N ALA A 194 -4.89 -10.11 3.07
CA ALA A 194 -6.08 -10.64 3.74
C ALA A 194 -5.78 -11.07 5.17
N ASP A 195 -4.63 -11.71 5.40
CA ASP A 195 -4.17 -12.12 6.74
C ASP A 195 -3.99 -10.89 7.66
N VAL A 196 -3.38 -9.81 7.15
CA VAL A 196 -3.23 -8.56 7.91
C VAL A 196 -4.58 -7.90 8.17
N ALA A 197 -5.51 -7.90 7.19
CA ALA A 197 -6.84 -7.36 7.38
C ALA A 197 -7.60 -8.08 8.51
N ALA A 198 -7.53 -9.42 8.54
CA ALA A 198 -8.15 -10.22 9.60
C ALA A 198 -7.50 -9.96 10.96
N ALA A 199 -6.17 -9.88 11.01
CA ALA A 199 -5.47 -9.54 12.24
C ALA A 199 -5.79 -8.13 12.76
N ILE A 200 -6.08 -7.15 11.89
CA ILE A 200 -6.54 -5.82 12.29
C ILE A 200 -7.96 -5.89 12.86
N ASP A 201 -8.87 -6.61 12.21
CA ASP A 201 -10.25 -6.82 12.70
C ASP A 201 -10.25 -7.35 14.14
N GLU A 202 -9.41 -8.36 14.43
CA GLU A 202 -9.30 -8.99 15.76
C GLU A 202 -8.64 -8.09 16.81
N SER A 203 -7.60 -7.35 16.45
CA SER A 203 -6.73 -6.64 17.41
C SER A 203 -6.99 -5.14 17.53
N GLY A 204 -7.76 -4.55 16.62
CA GLY A 204 -7.92 -3.10 16.54
C GLY A 204 -6.60 -2.38 16.25
N ALA A 205 -5.67 -2.98 15.48
CA ALA A 205 -4.33 -2.44 15.24
C ALA A 205 -4.27 -1.11 14.45
N ALA A 206 -5.41 -0.65 13.91
CA ALA A 206 -5.55 0.63 13.22
C ALA A 206 -6.71 1.45 13.81
N ASP A 207 -6.65 2.77 13.69
CA ASP A 207 -7.70 3.68 14.14
C ASP A 207 -8.79 3.86 13.07
N LEU A 208 -8.41 3.63 11.82
CA LEU A 208 -9.29 3.55 10.65
C LEU A 208 -8.82 2.45 9.72
N VAL A 209 -9.79 1.72 9.19
CA VAL A 209 -9.60 0.79 8.07
C VAL A 209 -10.53 1.18 6.94
N ALA A 210 -10.05 1.07 5.70
CA ALA A 210 -10.89 1.23 4.53
C ALA A 210 -10.48 0.31 3.37
N VAL A 211 -11.47 -0.16 2.61
CA VAL A 211 -11.26 -0.88 1.34
C VAL A 211 -11.71 0.02 0.20
N TYR A 212 -10.85 0.21 -0.78
CA TYR A 212 -11.16 0.94 -2.01
C TYR A 212 -11.03 0.06 -3.25
N ARG A 213 -11.77 0.42 -4.28
CA ARG A 213 -11.61 -0.09 -5.64
C ARG A 213 -10.30 0.37 -6.26
N ARG A 214 -9.93 -0.23 -7.40
CA ARG A 214 -8.77 0.22 -8.19
C ARG A 214 -8.90 1.67 -8.66
N THR A 215 -10.12 2.10 -8.99
CA THR A 215 -10.42 3.46 -9.38
C THR A 215 -10.64 4.32 -8.14
N VAL A 216 -9.92 5.45 -8.09
CA VAL A 216 -10.35 6.56 -7.24
C VAL A 216 -11.51 7.22 -7.96
N ASP A 217 -12.71 7.08 -7.41
CA ASP A 217 -13.93 7.71 -7.90
C ASP A 217 -14.74 8.30 -6.73
N THR A 218 -15.83 9.01 -7.06
CA THR A 218 -16.63 9.76 -6.09
C THR A 218 -17.61 8.91 -5.30
N THR A 219 -17.64 7.59 -5.50
CA THR A 219 -18.61 6.71 -4.82
C THR A 219 -18.17 6.31 -3.41
N GLY A 220 -16.96 6.73 -2.99
CA GLY A 220 -16.40 6.47 -1.67
C GLY A 220 -15.77 5.08 -1.53
N PRO A 221 -15.38 4.67 -0.32
CA PRO A 221 -14.82 3.34 -0.09
C PRO A 221 -15.87 2.24 -0.21
N ALA A 222 -15.43 1.05 -0.62
CA ALA A 222 -16.22 -0.18 -0.52
C ALA A 222 -16.44 -0.58 0.94
N TYR A 223 -15.47 -0.32 1.82
CA TYR A 223 -15.56 -0.52 3.26
C TYR A 223 -14.89 0.59 4.05
N ILE A 224 -15.48 0.99 5.16
CA ILE A 224 -14.83 1.85 6.14
C ILE A 224 -15.29 1.49 7.55
N ASN A 225 -14.35 1.45 8.49
CA ASN A 225 -14.64 1.31 9.91
C ASN A 225 -13.60 2.08 10.72
N ARG A 226 -13.99 2.49 11.93
CA ARG A 226 -13.17 3.32 12.81
C ARG A 226 -13.16 2.70 14.20
N LEU A 227 -11.99 2.70 14.81
CA LEU A 227 -11.86 2.31 16.21
C LEU A 227 -12.29 3.50 17.07
N ALA A 228 -13.20 3.28 18.01
CA ALA A 228 -13.58 4.27 19.00
C ALA A 228 -12.47 4.41 20.07
N SER A 229 -12.50 5.51 20.83
CA SER A 229 -11.58 5.70 21.96
C SER A 229 -11.73 4.65 23.06
N THR A 230 -12.87 3.94 23.10
CA THR A 230 -13.12 2.82 24.00
C THR A 230 -12.35 1.55 23.60
N GLY A 231 -11.74 1.52 22.41
CA GLY A 231 -11.08 0.35 21.84
C GLY A 231 -12.03 -0.59 21.10
N GLU A 232 -13.32 -0.24 20.97
CA GLU A 232 -14.30 -0.99 20.21
C GLU A 232 -14.46 -0.42 18.80
N TRP A 233 -14.73 -1.28 17.82
CA TRP A 233 -15.07 -0.85 16.47
C TRP A 233 -16.45 -0.19 16.43
N ALA A 234 -16.59 0.89 15.66
CA ALA A 234 -17.86 1.60 15.51
C ALA A 234 -18.94 0.75 14.80
N GLY A 235 -18.52 -0.13 13.89
CA GLY A 235 -19.36 -1.17 13.31
C GLY A 235 -18.68 -2.54 13.39
N PRO A 236 -19.35 -3.62 12.92
CA PRO A 236 -18.75 -4.95 12.90
C PRO A 236 -17.37 -4.97 12.22
N PRO A 237 -16.36 -5.63 12.82
CA PRO A 237 -15.03 -5.77 12.23
C PRO A 237 -15.08 -6.74 11.05
N GLN A 238 -15.17 -6.19 9.85
CA GLN A 238 -15.38 -6.91 8.59
C GLN A 238 -14.39 -6.44 7.52
N PHE A 239 -13.22 -5.93 7.92
CA PHE A 239 -12.22 -5.43 6.99
C PHE A 239 -11.73 -6.53 6.04
N ALA A 240 -11.44 -7.73 6.57
CA ALA A 240 -11.02 -8.87 5.76
C ALA A 240 -12.14 -9.37 4.83
N GLU A 241 -13.37 -9.49 5.36
CA GLU A 241 -14.53 -9.91 4.57
C GLU A 241 -14.80 -8.93 3.42
N ALA A 242 -14.74 -7.63 3.70
CA ALA A 242 -14.98 -6.62 2.69
C ALA A 242 -13.88 -6.53 1.63
N LEU A 243 -12.63 -6.76 2.03
CA LEU A 243 -11.52 -6.88 1.09
C LEU A 243 -11.76 -8.03 0.10
N GLU A 244 -12.16 -9.21 0.61
CA GLU A 244 -12.42 -10.38 -0.23
C GLU A 244 -13.67 -10.20 -1.09
N ALA A 245 -14.72 -9.57 -0.57
CA ALA A 245 -15.91 -9.25 -1.34
C ALA A 245 -15.60 -8.31 -2.51
N GLU A 246 -14.80 -7.26 -2.28
CA GLU A 246 -14.41 -6.30 -3.31
C GLU A 246 -13.43 -6.93 -4.33
N ARG A 247 -12.49 -7.77 -3.88
CA ARG A 247 -11.61 -8.56 -4.78
C ARG A 247 -12.41 -9.40 -5.75
N ASN A 248 -13.48 -10.04 -5.30
CA ASN A 248 -14.30 -10.96 -6.10
C ASN A 248 -15.52 -10.28 -6.72
N ARG A 249 -15.60 -8.95 -6.67
CA ARG A 249 -16.72 -8.20 -7.24
C ARG A 249 -16.77 -8.36 -8.77
N PRO A 250 -17.97 -8.60 -9.35
CA PRO A 250 -18.21 -8.44 -10.78
C PRO A 250 -17.76 -7.07 -11.30
N LEU A 251 -16.94 -7.05 -12.34
CA LEU A 251 -16.51 -5.79 -12.95
C LEU A 251 -17.68 -5.09 -13.65
N SER A 252 -17.71 -3.77 -13.55
CA SER A 252 -18.63 -2.94 -14.34
C SER A 252 -18.29 -3.00 -15.83
N ALA A 253 -19.24 -2.63 -16.69
CA ALA A 253 -19.03 -2.63 -18.13
C ALA A 253 -17.82 -1.78 -18.56
N ASP A 254 -17.55 -0.68 -17.87
CA ASP A 254 -16.44 0.22 -18.16
C ASP A 254 -15.10 -0.40 -17.73
N GLU A 255 -15.07 -1.05 -16.57
CA GLU A 255 -13.91 -1.80 -16.08
C GLU A 255 -13.59 -2.99 -17.01
N VAL A 256 -14.61 -3.71 -17.49
CA VAL A 256 -14.47 -4.78 -18.48
C VAL A 256 -13.84 -4.25 -19.77
N ARG A 257 -14.39 -3.17 -20.35
CA ARG A 257 -13.84 -2.56 -21.57
C ARG A 257 -12.40 -2.10 -21.39
N ASN A 258 -12.08 -1.48 -20.24
CA ASN A 258 -10.72 -1.06 -19.95
C ASN A 258 -9.76 -2.26 -19.79
N PHE A 259 -10.17 -3.31 -19.09
CA PHE A 259 -9.38 -4.53 -18.93
C PHE A 259 -9.09 -5.19 -20.29
N GLN A 260 -10.10 -5.33 -21.15
CA GLN A 260 -9.97 -5.88 -22.49
C GLN A 260 -9.01 -5.05 -23.36
N ARG A 261 -9.18 -3.72 -23.37
CA ARG A 261 -8.28 -2.81 -24.11
C ARG A 261 -6.82 -2.97 -23.69
N VAL A 262 -6.54 -3.11 -22.39
CA VAL A 262 -5.18 -3.33 -21.90
C VAL A 262 -4.68 -4.73 -22.25
N GLN A 263 -5.52 -5.78 -22.13
CA GLN A 263 -5.17 -7.13 -22.57
C GLN A 263 -4.79 -7.15 -24.06
N ASP A 264 -5.62 -6.57 -24.93
CA ASP A 264 -5.40 -6.54 -26.37
C ASP A 264 -4.08 -5.85 -26.72
N ARG A 265 -3.78 -4.72 -26.06
CA ARG A 265 -2.50 -4.04 -26.23
C ARG A 265 -1.33 -4.92 -25.80
N LEU A 266 -1.45 -5.61 -24.67
CA LEU A 266 -0.40 -6.49 -24.15
C LEU A 266 -0.18 -7.72 -25.03
N ARG A 267 -1.21 -8.29 -25.66
CA ARG A 267 -1.03 -9.39 -26.62
C ARG A 267 -0.12 -9.02 -27.78
N VAL A 268 -0.18 -7.77 -28.23
CA VAL A 268 0.64 -7.25 -29.33
C VAL A 268 2.04 -6.84 -28.87
N THR A 269 2.17 -6.31 -27.66
CA THR A 269 3.40 -5.62 -27.21
C THR A 269 4.29 -6.45 -26.28
N LEU A 270 3.74 -7.43 -25.57
CA LEU A 270 4.53 -8.24 -24.65
C LEU A 270 5.45 -9.21 -25.40
N PRO A 271 6.70 -9.39 -24.93
CA PRO A 271 7.59 -10.47 -25.33
C PRO A 271 6.94 -11.86 -25.27
N GLU A 272 7.37 -12.77 -26.15
CA GLU A 272 6.78 -14.11 -26.31
C GLU A 272 6.84 -14.95 -25.02
N ASP A 273 7.91 -14.82 -24.24
CA ASP A 273 8.11 -15.50 -22.97
C ASP A 273 7.12 -15.07 -21.87
N LEU A 274 6.53 -13.88 -21.99
CA LEU A 274 5.51 -13.37 -21.07
C LEU A 274 4.07 -13.62 -21.52
N GLN A 275 3.85 -14.10 -22.76
CA GLN A 275 2.53 -14.45 -23.28
C GLN A 275 1.82 -15.57 -22.50
N PRO A 276 2.51 -16.60 -21.96
CA PRO A 276 1.88 -17.56 -21.05
C PRO A 276 1.26 -16.90 -19.81
N TRP A 277 1.97 -15.95 -19.18
CA TRP A 277 1.45 -15.22 -18.03
C TRP A 277 0.22 -14.38 -18.42
N LEU A 278 0.24 -13.74 -19.58
CA LEU A 278 -0.92 -13.00 -20.08
C LEU A 278 -2.17 -13.89 -20.27
N ARG A 279 -1.98 -15.14 -20.70
CA ARG A 279 -3.08 -16.13 -20.81
C ARG A 279 -3.61 -16.56 -19.44
N ASP A 280 -2.75 -16.69 -18.44
CA ASP A 280 -3.19 -16.92 -17.06
C ASP A 280 -4.02 -15.76 -16.51
N VAL A 281 -3.67 -14.52 -16.86
CA VAL A 281 -4.46 -13.33 -16.54
C VAL A 281 -5.86 -13.40 -17.15
N ASP A 282 -5.99 -13.84 -18.41
CA ASP A 282 -7.30 -14.05 -19.05
C ASP A 282 -8.13 -15.11 -18.30
N ARG A 283 -7.52 -16.24 -17.95
CA ARG A 283 -8.17 -17.32 -17.19
C ARG A 283 -8.66 -16.83 -15.82
N LEU A 284 -7.82 -16.13 -15.07
CA LEU A 284 -8.19 -15.55 -13.77
C LEU A 284 -9.32 -14.54 -13.93
N ALA A 285 -9.32 -13.73 -14.98
CA ALA A 285 -10.32 -12.69 -15.16
C ALA A 285 -11.74 -13.25 -15.43
N GLN A 286 -11.88 -14.49 -15.89
CA GLN A 286 -13.20 -15.07 -16.20
C GLN A 286 -14.18 -15.00 -15.02
N THR A 287 -13.71 -15.14 -13.78
CA THR A 287 -14.55 -15.11 -12.57
C THR A 287 -15.21 -13.75 -12.33
N VAL A 288 -14.58 -12.67 -12.78
CA VAL A 288 -15.05 -11.29 -12.57
C VAL A 288 -15.56 -10.62 -13.86
N LEU A 289 -15.27 -11.20 -15.03
CA LEU A 289 -15.74 -10.75 -16.35
C LEU A 289 -17.02 -11.45 -16.80
N ALA A 290 -17.15 -12.76 -16.57
CA ALA A 290 -18.32 -13.55 -16.98
C ALA A 290 -19.44 -13.44 -15.93
N THR A 291 -19.94 -12.23 -15.73
CA THR A 291 -20.89 -11.92 -14.67
C THR A 291 -22.26 -12.51 -14.97
N THR A 292 -22.84 -13.26 -14.03
CA THR A 292 -24.25 -13.65 -14.06
C THR A 292 -25.10 -12.65 -13.27
N GLU A 293 -26.40 -12.53 -13.58
CA GLU A 293 -27.33 -11.71 -12.79
C GLU A 293 -27.28 -12.09 -11.30
N ASP A 294 -27.14 -13.39 -11.00
CA ASP A 294 -26.96 -13.91 -9.64
C ASP A 294 -25.71 -13.35 -8.95
N SER A 295 -24.56 -13.34 -9.63
CA SER A 295 -23.31 -12.80 -9.07
C SER A 295 -23.42 -11.30 -8.78
N GLN A 296 -24.08 -10.55 -9.67
CA GLN A 296 -24.32 -9.13 -9.48
C GLN A 296 -25.33 -8.88 -8.35
N ALA A 297 -26.39 -9.67 -8.27
CA ALA A 297 -27.40 -9.58 -7.22
C ALA A 297 -26.81 -9.87 -5.84
N ARG A 298 -25.96 -10.91 -5.71
CA ARG A 298 -25.25 -11.22 -4.46
C ARG A 298 -24.36 -10.07 -4.01
N TYR A 299 -23.57 -9.50 -4.92
CA TYR A 299 -22.74 -8.35 -4.58
C TYR A 299 -23.58 -7.12 -4.19
N ARG A 300 -24.67 -6.82 -4.92
CA ARG A 300 -25.58 -5.72 -4.59
C ARG A 300 -26.22 -5.90 -3.21
N LEU A 301 -26.61 -7.12 -2.85
CA LEU A 301 -27.15 -7.43 -1.52
C LEU A 301 -26.10 -7.23 -0.43
N TRP A 302 -24.86 -7.67 -0.68
CA TRP A 302 -23.73 -7.46 0.24
C TRP A 302 -23.44 -5.96 0.44
N ASP A 303 -23.28 -5.19 -0.64
CA ASP A 303 -23.03 -3.74 -0.57
C ASP A 303 -24.20 -2.99 0.12
N ALA A 304 -25.45 -3.35 -0.22
CA ALA A 304 -26.63 -2.73 0.37
C ALA A 304 -26.80 -3.05 1.86
N ALA A 305 -26.49 -4.27 2.30
CA ALA A 305 -26.52 -4.64 3.71
C ALA A 305 -25.51 -3.82 4.52
N ARG A 306 -24.34 -3.56 3.94
CA ARG A 306 -23.25 -2.84 4.58
C ARG A 306 -23.46 -1.33 4.68
N ARG A 307 -24.08 -0.74 3.65
CA ARG A 307 -24.42 0.69 3.65
C ARG A 307 -25.56 1.03 4.62
N ARG A 308 -26.34 0.05 5.11
CA ARG A 308 -27.35 0.30 6.15
C ARG A 308 -26.66 0.69 7.45
N GLY A 309 -26.78 1.97 7.81
CA GLY A 309 -26.24 2.51 9.06
C GLY A 309 -24.90 3.24 8.93
N GLN A 310 -24.29 3.26 7.74
CA GLN A 310 -23.18 4.16 7.43
C GLN A 310 -23.73 5.33 6.60
N ALA A 311 -23.68 6.55 7.14
CA ALA A 311 -23.98 7.72 6.32
C ALA A 311 -23.01 7.72 5.13
N PRO A 312 -23.47 8.05 3.90
CA PRO A 312 -22.58 8.20 2.76
C PRO A 312 -21.76 9.47 2.98
N GLU A 313 -20.75 9.42 3.83
CA GLU A 313 -19.70 10.41 3.78
C GLU A 313 -18.89 10.09 2.52
N MET A 314 -18.95 11.02 1.57
CA MET A 314 -18.16 10.97 0.33
C MET A 314 -16.68 11.00 0.71
N GLU A 315 -16.10 9.85 1.01
CA GLU A 315 -14.71 9.81 1.42
C GLU A 315 -13.82 9.36 0.27
N HIS A 316 -13.35 10.36 -0.46
CA HIS A 316 -12.06 10.28 -1.13
C HIS A 316 -11.00 9.81 -0.12
N PRO A 317 -9.96 9.04 -0.49
CA PRO A 317 -8.92 8.59 0.44
C PRO A 317 -8.31 9.71 1.30
N ALA A 318 -8.22 10.92 0.73
CA ALA A 318 -7.87 12.17 1.41
C ALA A 318 -8.79 12.51 2.60
N ALA A 319 -10.10 12.38 2.43
CA ALA A 319 -11.08 12.78 3.43
C ALA A 319 -11.03 11.88 4.67
N ALA A 320 -10.81 10.57 4.48
CA ALA A 320 -10.60 9.64 5.60
C ALA A 320 -9.43 10.06 6.50
N VAL A 321 -8.36 10.56 5.87
CA VAL A 321 -7.16 11.08 6.55
C VAL A 321 -7.46 12.40 7.25
N THR A 322 -8.11 13.36 6.57
CA THR A 322 -8.50 14.64 7.16
C THR A 322 -9.43 14.47 8.37
N GLN A 323 -10.41 13.57 8.28
CA GLN A 323 -11.32 13.30 9.39
C GLN A 323 -10.62 12.64 10.59
N LEU A 324 -9.62 11.78 10.36
CA LEU A 324 -8.80 11.24 11.44
C LEU A 324 -8.10 12.36 12.22
N GLN A 325 -7.56 13.37 11.52
CA GLN A 325 -6.90 14.52 12.15
C GLN A 325 -7.88 15.39 12.94
N GLN A 326 -9.12 15.51 12.47
CA GLN A 326 -10.17 16.32 13.09
C GLN A 326 -10.79 15.71 14.36
N ARG A 327 -10.53 14.42 14.67
CA ARG A 327 -11.01 13.82 15.92
C ARG A 327 -10.35 14.50 17.13
N THR A 328 -11.06 15.42 17.76
CA THR A 328 -10.76 15.95 19.09
C THR A 328 -10.84 14.81 20.10
N VAL A 329 -9.77 14.62 20.86
CA VAL A 329 -9.80 13.76 22.04
C VAL A 329 -10.80 14.38 23.04
N PRO A 330 -11.66 13.60 23.71
CA PRO A 330 -12.54 14.13 24.75
C PRO A 330 -11.73 14.94 25.77
N SER A 331 -12.31 16.04 26.25
CA SER A 331 -11.69 17.07 27.12
C SER A 331 -10.88 16.54 28.31
N ASP A 332 -11.12 15.30 28.73
CA ASP A 332 -10.48 14.68 29.88
C ASP A 332 -9.01 14.31 29.63
N GLU A 333 -8.60 14.01 28.39
CA GLU A 333 -7.18 13.72 28.08
C GLU A 333 -6.36 15.00 27.86
N GLN A 334 -6.98 16.05 27.30
CA GLN A 334 -6.37 17.39 27.24
C GLN A 334 -6.14 17.95 28.65
N THR A 335 -7.08 17.70 29.56
CA THR A 335 -6.94 18.06 30.98
C THR A 335 -5.81 17.26 31.64
N ARG A 336 -5.67 15.96 31.36
CA ARG A 336 -4.55 15.13 31.88
C ARG A 336 -3.18 15.54 31.33
N LEU A 337 -3.11 15.93 30.05
CA LEU A 337 -1.88 16.41 29.41
C LEU A 337 -1.48 17.81 29.89
N GLN A 338 -2.45 18.71 30.11
CA GLN A 338 -2.19 20.02 30.75
C GLN A 338 -1.80 19.87 32.22
N GLN A 339 -2.45 18.98 32.98
CA GLN A 339 -2.11 18.73 34.38
C GLN A 339 -0.74 18.05 34.56
N ARG A 340 -0.26 17.26 33.59
CA ARG A 340 1.12 16.74 33.55
C ARG A 340 2.17 17.81 33.25
N ARG A 341 1.81 18.87 32.51
CA ARG A 341 2.71 20.01 32.25
C ARG A 341 2.79 21.01 33.41
N LEU A 342 1.83 20.97 34.35
CA LEU A 342 1.72 21.94 35.44
C LEU A 342 2.17 21.42 36.81
N ARG A 343 2.68 20.19 36.94
CA ARG A 343 3.28 19.73 38.19
C ARG A 343 4.73 20.22 38.27
N PRO A 344 5.10 21.10 39.22
CA PRO A 344 6.50 21.31 39.58
C PRO A 344 7.04 20.01 40.18
N ARG A 345 8.34 19.79 39.99
CA ARG A 345 9.07 18.56 40.36
C ARG A 345 8.81 18.08 41.78
#